data_AF-A0A258HEQ6-F1
#
_entry.id   AF-A0A258HEQ6-F1
#
_cell.length_a   1.000
_cell.length_b   1.000
_cell.length_c   1.000
_cell.angle_alpha   90.00
_cell.angle_beta   90.00
_cell.angle_gamma   90.00
#
_symmetry.space_group_name_H-M   'P 1'
#
loop_
_entity.id
_entity.type
_entity.pdbx_description
1 polymer ?
#
loop_
_entity_poly.entity_id
_entity_poly.type
_entity_poly.pdbx_seq_one_letter_code
_entity_poly.pdbx_strand_id
1 'polypeptide(L)'
;MGRHRASRALANARRAADGLTADPPARRDAARRHAHRARRRRPADGCHAHRLELAPPDGDQRRRHLVRGPHAVSRHPRDRRRRADPRRVAGLLGVLATEGTEDSPARARLGCPVWRSVVSTTSATPDRAVTALAVADWRRRIAALYAELRAATDLAAAHDHWRRTRDELFAHHPASPLLPADREAFTGLRVKPYDPAWRFECVIQDAEPRRIEVETGTDGVVPFERLGLVEVPGVGSLDVWRLASYGGGLFVPVRDALSRVPGGTYGGGRYLLDTVKGADFGGGRAPWSLVLDFNFAYNPSCAYDEAWACPLAPPGNVVEVEIPVGERYGDGRLTL
;
A
#
# COMPACT_ATOMS: atom_id res chain seq x y z
N MET A 1 -52.16 8.04 -31.86
CA MET A 1 -52.95 9.02 -31.07
C MET A 1 -52.10 9.38 -29.86
N GLY A 2 -51.35 10.48 -29.77
CA GLY A 2 -51.53 11.81 -30.34
C GLY A 2 -51.72 12.77 -29.17
N ARG A 3 -50.69 13.55 -28.82
CA ARG A 3 -50.76 14.91 -28.25
C ARG A 3 -49.37 15.47 -27.90
N HIS A 4 -49.11 16.63 -28.48
CA HIS A 4 -48.45 17.80 -27.89
C HIS A 4 -46.92 17.95 -27.81
N ARG A 5 -46.49 19.02 -28.52
CA ARG A 5 -45.45 20.01 -28.20
C ARG A 5 -44.01 19.71 -28.63
N ALA A 6 -43.69 20.11 -29.86
CA ALA A 6 -42.41 20.71 -30.22
C ALA A 6 -42.52 21.48 -31.55
N SER A 7 -42.67 22.79 -31.50
CA SER A 7 -42.38 23.65 -32.66
C SER A 7 -42.14 25.08 -32.20
N ARG A 8 -40.89 25.33 -31.80
CA ARG A 8 -40.26 26.66 -31.77
C ARG A 8 -38.77 26.45 -32.03
N ALA A 9 -38.46 26.30 -33.31
CA ALA A 9 -37.12 26.45 -33.85
C ALA A 9 -37.15 27.64 -34.82
N LEU A 10 -36.03 28.37 -34.86
CA LEU A 10 -35.60 29.26 -35.95
C LEU A 10 -36.29 30.63 -36.06
N ALA A 11 -35.69 31.65 -35.42
CA ALA A 11 -35.51 32.98 -36.02
C ALA A 11 -34.66 33.87 -35.08
N ASN A 12 -33.36 33.96 -35.35
CA ASN A 12 -32.62 35.23 -35.36
C ASN A 12 -31.15 34.98 -35.74
N ALA A 13 -30.91 34.90 -37.04
CA ALA A 13 -29.62 35.10 -37.66
C ALA A 13 -29.80 36.22 -38.71
N ARG A 14 -29.38 37.44 -38.37
CA ARG A 14 -29.08 38.55 -39.29
C ARG A 14 -27.76 39.13 -38.80
N ARG A 15 -26.66 38.74 -39.45
CA ARG A 15 -25.98 39.42 -40.59
C ARG A 15 -25.02 40.52 -40.11
N ALA A 16 -23.79 40.32 -40.57
CA ALA A 16 -22.56 41.07 -40.35
C ALA A 16 -22.42 42.30 -41.24
N ALA A 17 -21.26 42.96 -41.10
CA ALA A 17 -20.64 44.05 -41.90
C ALA A 17 -20.96 45.46 -41.34
N ASP A 18 -20.03 46.37 -41.00
CA ASP A 18 -18.69 46.62 -41.54
C ASP A 18 -17.76 47.38 -40.54
N GLY A 19 -16.46 47.06 -40.61
CA GLY A 19 -15.30 47.96 -40.57
C GLY A 19 -15.04 48.90 -39.38
N LEU A 20 -13.90 48.72 -38.71
CA LEU A 20 -12.75 49.65 -38.80
C LEU A 20 -11.55 49.18 -37.95
N THR A 21 -10.40 49.27 -38.60
CA THR A 21 -9.00 49.01 -38.23
C THR A 21 -8.46 49.94 -37.13
N ALA A 22 -7.60 49.44 -36.23
CA ALA A 22 -6.28 49.99 -35.90
C ALA A 22 -5.61 49.30 -34.69
N ASP A 23 -4.35 48.94 -34.85
CA ASP A 23 -3.30 48.71 -33.84
C ASP A 23 -1.98 49.21 -34.49
N PRO A 24 -0.85 49.56 -33.83
CA PRO A 24 -0.54 49.82 -32.41
C PRO A 24 0.19 51.20 -32.24
N PRO A 25 0.95 51.45 -31.15
CA PRO A 25 2.40 51.49 -31.38
C PRO A 25 3.28 50.92 -30.25
N ALA A 26 4.49 50.52 -30.65
CA ALA A 26 5.56 50.01 -29.80
C ALA A 26 6.67 51.04 -29.56
N ARG A 27 7.45 50.75 -28.49
CA ARG A 27 8.85 51.12 -28.19
C ARG A 27 9.16 52.50 -27.60
N ARG A 28 9.80 52.47 -26.41
CA ARG A 28 11.05 53.19 -26.17
C ARG A 28 12.02 52.38 -25.33
N ASP A 29 13.24 52.30 -25.85
CA ASP A 29 14.48 51.81 -25.25
C ASP A 29 14.92 52.61 -24.02
N ALA A 30 15.62 51.95 -23.10
CA ALA A 30 16.78 52.53 -22.42
C ALA A 30 17.66 51.43 -21.81
N ALA A 31 18.72 51.07 -22.53
CA ALA A 31 19.88 50.41 -21.97
C ALA A 31 20.71 51.39 -21.13
N ARG A 32 21.13 51.00 -19.92
CA ARG A 32 22.37 51.52 -19.31
C ARG A 32 23.14 50.40 -18.59
N ARG A 33 24.41 50.31 -18.99
CA ARG A 33 25.48 49.45 -18.50
C ARG A 33 25.96 49.97 -17.14
N HIS A 34 26.39 49.07 -16.24
CA HIS A 34 27.74 49.12 -15.64
C HIS A 34 28.03 47.88 -14.78
N ALA A 35 29.15 47.25 -15.10
CA ALA A 35 29.82 46.23 -14.30
C ALA A 35 30.55 46.85 -13.09
N HIS A 36 30.63 46.15 -11.96
CA HIS A 36 31.89 45.66 -11.38
C HIS A 36 31.75 45.09 -9.95
N ARG A 37 32.54 44.03 -9.74
CA ARG A 37 33.28 43.65 -8.52
C ARG A 37 32.57 42.90 -7.38
N ALA A 38 32.94 41.62 -7.32
CA ALA A 38 33.13 40.85 -6.10
C ALA A 38 33.93 41.60 -5.02
N ARG A 39 33.56 41.39 -3.75
CA ARG A 39 34.51 41.13 -2.64
C ARG A 39 33.79 40.57 -1.41
N ARG A 40 34.41 39.50 -0.89
CA ARG A 40 34.14 38.78 0.36
C ARG A 40 34.18 39.71 1.58
N ARG A 41 33.31 39.49 2.58
CA ARG A 41 33.62 39.58 4.03
C ARG A 41 32.68 38.68 4.85
N ARG A 42 33.26 37.76 5.64
CA ARG A 42 32.74 37.15 6.88
C ARG A 42 33.49 37.82 8.05
N PRO A 43 33.19 37.54 9.33
CA PRO A 43 31.89 37.57 10.02
C PRO A 43 31.97 38.52 11.26
N ALA A 44 30.88 38.71 11.99
CA ALA A 44 30.89 39.36 13.30
C ALA A 44 30.36 38.39 14.37
N ASP A 45 30.98 38.50 15.54
CA ASP A 45 30.97 37.60 16.69
C ASP A 45 29.67 37.60 17.50
N GLY A 46 29.55 36.57 18.33
CA GLY A 46 28.96 36.69 19.66
C GLY A 46 27.68 35.89 19.89
N CYS A 47 27.80 34.77 20.60
CA CYS A 47 27.05 34.57 21.85
C CYS A 47 27.53 33.32 22.61
N HIS A 48 27.75 33.55 23.90
CA HIS A 48 28.28 32.64 24.90
C HIS A 48 27.35 31.45 25.18
N ALA A 49 27.91 30.23 25.21
CA ALA A 49 27.25 29.07 25.79
C ALA A 49 27.81 28.82 27.20
N HIS A 50 26.98 29.03 28.21
CA HIS A 50 27.25 28.57 29.58
C HIS A 50 27.07 27.05 29.65
N ARG A 51 28.16 26.37 29.96
CA ARG A 51 28.23 24.95 30.35
C ARG A 51 27.88 24.86 31.84
N LEU A 52 26.80 24.15 32.18
CA LEU A 52 26.53 23.71 33.55
C LEU A 52 26.71 22.19 33.61
N GLU A 53 27.86 21.79 34.14
CA GLU A 53 28.10 20.45 34.68
C GLU A 53 27.56 20.39 36.12
N LEU A 54 26.77 19.38 36.44
CA LEU A 54 26.52 18.97 37.82
C LEU A 54 26.68 17.45 37.91
N ALA A 55 27.63 17.04 38.75
CA ALA A 55 27.94 15.68 39.16
C ALA A 55 26.97 15.20 40.28
N PRO A 56 26.91 13.89 40.59
CA PRO A 56 25.86 13.28 41.43
C PRO A 56 26.23 13.27 42.92
N PRO A 57 25.28 12.97 43.82
CA PRO A 57 25.63 12.52 45.16
C PRO A 57 25.49 11.00 45.34
N ASP A 58 26.49 10.49 46.05
CA ASP A 58 26.66 9.16 46.63
C ASP A 58 25.48 8.70 47.51
N GLY A 59 25.38 7.37 47.66
CA GLY A 59 24.33 6.70 48.43
C GLY A 59 24.62 6.49 49.91
N ASP A 60 23.65 5.83 50.56
CA ASP A 60 23.88 5.02 51.77
C ASP A 60 22.75 3.99 51.94
N GLN A 61 23.09 2.97 52.72
CA GLN A 61 22.60 1.62 52.81
C GLN A 61 21.53 1.38 53.90
N ARG A 62 20.87 0.21 53.76
CA ARG A 62 20.25 -0.66 54.80
C ARG A 62 18.92 -0.21 55.42
N ARG A 63 17.91 -1.09 55.33
CA ARG A 63 17.63 -2.10 56.38
C ARG A 63 16.58 -3.14 55.93
N ARG A 64 16.82 -4.38 56.34
CA ARG A 64 15.97 -5.57 56.23
C ARG A 64 14.84 -5.50 57.27
N HIS A 65 13.67 -6.04 56.96
CA HIS A 65 12.84 -6.74 57.95
C HIS A 65 12.05 -7.89 57.31
N LEU A 66 12.29 -9.10 57.83
CA LEU A 66 11.43 -10.29 57.70
C LEU A 66 10.26 -10.18 58.67
N VAL A 67 9.05 -10.57 58.25
CA VAL A 67 8.01 -11.15 59.12
C VAL A 67 7.30 -12.29 58.37
N ARG A 68 7.09 -13.42 59.07
CA ARG A 68 6.47 -14.68 58.63
C ARG A 68 4.95 -14.70 58.86
N GLY A 69 4.19 -15.20 57.85
CA GLY A 69 2.90 -15.97 57.79
C GLY A 69 1.73 -15.78 58.79
N PRO A 70 0.61 -16.54 58.69
CA PRO A 70 0.25 -17.61 57.72
C PRO A 70 -1.22 -17.61 57.15
N HIS A 71 -1.52 -18.61 56.28
CA HIS A 71 -2.84 -19.15 55.81
C HIS A 71 -3.61 -18.38 54.69
N ALA A 72 -4.29 -18.97 53.68
CA ALA A 72 -4.53 -20.34 53.21
C ALA A 72 -4.98 -20.37 51.71
N VAL A 73 -4.61 -21.48 51.04
CA VAL A 73 -5.25 -22.27 49.94
C VAL A 73 -6.45 -21.62 49.19
N SER A 74 -6.42 -21.45 47.86
CA SER A 74 -6.87 -22.46 46.87
C SER A 74 -6.47 -22.07 45.42
N ARG A 75 -5.94 -23.01 44.63
CA ARG A 75 -5.74 -22.87 43.17
C ARG A 75 -6.10 -24.17 42.43
N HIS A 76 -6.91 -24.02 41.38
CA HIS A 76 -7.31 -25.04 40.42
C HIS A 76 -6.14 -25.47 39.49
N PRO A 77 -6.22 -26.68 38.87
CA PRO A 77 -5.09 -27.29 38.20
C PRO A 77 -4.90 -26.82 36.75
N ARG A 78 -3.62 -26.66 36.37
CA ARG A 78 -3.15 -26.44 35.01
C ARG A 78 -2.85 -27.76 34.32
N ASP A 79 -3.33 -27.86 33.09
CA ASP A 79 -3.11 -28.90 32.11
C ASP A 79 -1.62 -28.96 31.66
N ARG A 80 -1.03 -30.16 31.66
CA ARG A 80 0.39 -30.39 31.31
C ARG A 80 0.49 -31.03 29.92
N ARG A 81 0.96 -30.24 28.95
CA ARG A 81 1.45 -30.73 27.65
C ARG A 81 2.72 -31.58 27.85
N ARG A 82 2.69 -32.81 27.32
CA ARG A 82 3.84 -33.74 27.24
C ARG A 82 4.81 -33.29 26.13
N ARG A 83 6.10 -33.24 26.46
CA ARG A 83 7.22 -33.20 25.51
C ARG A 83 7.58 -34.63 25.09
N ALA A 84 7.91 -34.82 23.82
CA ALA A 84 8.50 -36.06 23.29
C ALA A 84 10.03 -36.02 23.40
N ASP A 85 10.63 -37.16 23.74
CA ASP A 85 12.08 -37.39 23.84
C ASP A 85 12.51 -38.38 22.72
N PRO A 86 13.53 -38.07 21.90
CA PRO A 86 13.96 -38.93 20.81
C PRO A 86 15.16 -39.80 21.23
N ARG A 87 14.98 -41.12 21.24
CA ARG A 87 16.05 -42.14 21.08
C ARG A 87 15.45 -43.54 21.18
N ARG A 88 15.42 -44.27 20.07
CA ARG A 88 15.87 -45.67 20.02
C ARG A 88 16.07 -46.09 18.57
N VAL A 89 17.32 -46.46 18.31
CA VAL A 89 17.92 -46.84 17.03
C VAL A 89 18.19 -48.34 17.11
N ALA A 90 17.99 -48.99 15.96
CA ALA A 90 18.62 -50.22 15.47
C ALA A 90 18.21 -51.61 16.00
N GLY A 91 18.26 -52.55 15.03
CA GLY A 91 18.29 -54.00 15.18
C GLY A 91 16.96 -54.63 14.77
N LEU A 92 16.86 -55.56 13.81
CA LEU A 92 17.86 -56.46 13.26
C LEU A 92 17.35 -57.03 11.92
N LEU A 93 18.24 -57.16 10.94
CA LEU A 93 18.11 -58.05 9.79
C LEU A 93 18.24 -59.51 10.26
N GLY A 94 17.49 -60.43 9.64
CA GLY A 94 17.89 -61.84 9.59
C GLY A 94 16.76 -62.89 9.62
N VAL A 95 16.33 -63.30 8.42
CA VAL A 95 16.15 -64.69 7.95
C VAL A 95 15.47 -65.72 8.88
N LEU A 96 14.41 -66.37 8.40
CA LEU A 96 14.36 -67.82 8.13
C LEU A 96 13.05 -68.21 7.43
N ALA A 97 13.19 -69.04 6.41
CA ALA A 97 12.10 -69.68 5.68
C ALA A 97 11.52 -70.85 6.48
N THR A 98 10.21 -71.05 6.41
CA THR A 98 9.56 -72.36 6.58
C THR A 98 8.33 -72.43 5.70
N GLU A 99 8.20 -73.56 5.00
CA GLU A 99 7.08 -73.95 4.16
C GLU A 99 5.80 -74.15 4.98
N GLY A 100 4.64 -73.93 4.34
CA GLY A 100 3.32 -74.17 4.90
C GLY A 100 2.25 -73.98 3.83
N THR A 101 1.81 -75.09 3.27
CA THR A 101 0.61 -75.29 2.44
C THR A 101 -0.65 -74.71 3.08
N GLU A 102 -1.53 -74.07 2.29
CA GLU A 102 -2.95 -74.43 2.15
C GLU A 102 -3.76 -73.39 1.32
N ASP A 103 -4.74 -73.94 0.61
CA ASP A 103 -5.74 -73.35 -0.28
C ASP A 103 -6.38 -72.02 0.14
N SER A 104 -6.48 -71.06 -0.78
CA SER A 104 -7.71 -70.29 -1.06
C SER A 104 -7.54 -69.19 -2.14
N PRO A 105 -8.64 -68.76 -2.82
CA PRO A 105 -8.61 -68.39 -4.23
C PRO A 105 -8.48 -66.87 -4.51
N ALA A 106 -8.19 -66.59 -5.79
CA ALA A 106 -8.48 -65.35 -6.53
C ALA A 106 -7.83 -64.04 -6.05
N ARG A 107 -6.56 -63.84 -6.42
CA ARG A 107 -5.99 -62.49 -6.58
C ARG A 107 -6.52 -61.85 -7.86
N ALA A 108 -7.53 -61.00 -7.73
CA ALA A 108 -7.86 -60.00 -8.73
C ALA A 108 -6.62 -59.14 -8.98
N ARG A 109 -6.05 -59.24 -10.19
CA ARG A 109 -5.01 -58.31 -10.66
C ARG A 109 -5.68 -56.94 -10.83
N LEU A 110 -5.49 -56.05 -9.85
CA LEU A 110 -5.72 -54.62 -10.05
C LEU A 110 -4.70 -54.14 -11.07
N GLY A 111 -5.10 -54.13 -12.35
CA GLY A 111 -4.35 -53.46 -13.39
C GLY A 111 -4.32 -51.97 -13.07
N CYS A 112 -3.14 -51.43 -12.78
CA CYS A 112 -2.92 -49.98 -12.77
C CYS A 112 -3.31 -49.44 -14.15
N PRO A 113 -4.27 -48.51 -14.27
CA PRO A 113 -4.52 -47.86 -15.54
C PRO A 113 -3.27 -47.06 -15.89
N VAL A 114 -2.57 -47.47 -16.96
CA VAL A 114 -1.57 -46.64 -17.59
C VAL A 114 -2.32 -45.43 -18.16
N TRP A 115 -2.22 -44.29 -17.47
CA TRP A 115 -2.69 -43.02 -17.98
C TRP A 115 -1.82 -42.66 -19.20
N ARG A 116 -2.24 -43.11 -20.39
CA ARG A 116 -1.70 -42.56 -21.63
C ARG A 116 -2.21 -41.13 -21.74
N SER A 117 -1.33 -40.19 -21.40
CA SER A 117 -1.51 -38.78 -21.74
C SER A 117 -1.65 -38.68 -23.25
N VAL A 118 -2.88 -38.45 -23.73
CA VAL A 118 -3.10 -37.87 -25.04
C VAL A 118 -2.74 -36.40 -24.88
N VAL A 119 -1.49 -36.05 -25.19
CA VAL A 119 -1.10 -34.65 -25.32
C VAL A 119 -1.79 -34.14 -26.58
N SER A 120 -2.99 -33.59 -26.40
CA SER A 120 -3.66 -32.85 -27.45
C SER A 120 -2.91 -31.53 -27.61
N THR A 121 -2.03 -31.49 -28.60
CA THR A 121 -1.42 -30.25 -29.09
C THR A 121 -2.52 -29.40 -29.71
N THR A 122 -3.09 -28.51 -28.90
CA THR A 122 -3.48 -27.11 -29.19
C THR A 122 -4.50 -26.71 -28.13
N SER A 123 -4.04 -26.25 -26.97
CA SER A 123 -4.87 -25.37 -26.15
C SER A 123 -4.13 -24.07 -25.99
N ALA A 124 -4.60 -23.03 -26.68
CA ALA A 124 -4.31 -21.67 -26.25
C ALA A 124 -4.66 -21.62 -24.76
N THR A 125 -3.70 -21.25 -23.90
CA THR A 125 -3.99 -21.04 -22.49
C THR A 125 -5.16 -20.06 -22.42
N PRO A 126 -6.27 -20.40 -21.76
CA PRO A 126 -7.44 -19.51 -21.75
C PRO A 126 -7.02 -18.18 -21.14
N ASP A 127 -7.36 -17.08 -21.81
CA ASP A 127 -6.98 -15.70 -21.48
C ASP A 127 -7.13 -15.37 -19.97
N ARG A 128 -8.20 -15.89 -19.35
CA ARG A 128 -8.45 -15.78 -17.91
C ARG A 128 -7.34 -16.36 -17.02
N ALA A 129 -6.76 -17.50 -17.39
CA ALA A 129 -5.67 -18.12 -16.64
C ALA A 129 -4.37 -17.30 -16.78
N VAL A 130 -4.11 -16.73 -17.97
CA VAL A 130 -2.98 -15.84 -18.21
C VAL A 130 -3.11 -14.58 -17.33
N THR A 131 -4.28 -13.95 -17.32
CA THR A 131 -4.55 -12.76 -16.49
C THR A 131 -4.44 -13.08 -15.00
N ALA A 132 -4.99 -14.20 -14.53
CA ALA A 132 -4.89 -14.59 -13.12
C ALA A 132 -3.44 -14.84 -12.69
N LEU A 133 -2.65 -15.52 -13.52
CA LEU A 133 -1.23 -15.77 -13.26
C LEU A 133 -0.42 -14.47 -13.27
N ALA A 134 -0.72 -13.55 -14.19
CA ALA A 134 -0.09 -12.23 -14.23
C ALA A 134 -0.42 -11.41 -12.98
N VAL A 135 -1.68 -11.36 -12.55
CA VAL A 135 -2.07 -10.68 -11.30
C VAL A 135 -1.37 -11.31 -10.08
N ALA A 136 -1.28 -12.65 -10.04
CA ALA A 136 -0.54 -13.33 -8.99
C ALA A 136 0.96 -12.98 -9.01
N ASP A 137 1.57 -12.84 -10.19
CA ASP A 137 2.97 -12.42 -10.34
C ASP A 137 3.20 -11.00 -9.87
N TRP A 138 2.34 -10.06 -10.28
CA TRP A 138 2.36 -8.69 -9.81
C TRP A 138 2.35 -8.63 -8.27
N ARG A 139 1.43 -9.35 -7.64
CA ARG A 139 1.30 -9.39 -6.17
C ARG A 139 2.57 -9.92 -5.49
N ARG A 140 3.20 -10.97 -6.06
CA ARG A 140 4.47 -11.48 -5.53
C ARG A 140 5.59 -10.44 -5.60
N ARG A 141 5.70 -9.72 -6.72
CA ARG A 141 6.71 -8.67 -6.90
C ARG A 141 6.50 -7.50 -5.95
N ILE A 142 5.26 -7.04 -5.78
CA ILE A 142 4.94 -6.00 -4.81
C ILE A 142 5.23 -6.46 -3.37
N ALA A 143 4.84 -7.68 -3.00
CA ALA A 143 5.14 -8.20 -1.67
C ALA A 143 6.65 -8.32 -1.40
N ALA A 144 7.43 -8.76 -2.39
CA ALA A 144 8.89 -8.81 -2.31
C ALA A 144 9.50 -7.41 -2.16
N LEU A 145 9.05 -6.46 -2.99
CA LEU A 145 9.47 -5.07 -2.91
C LEU A 145 9.24 -4.49 -1.51
N TYR A 146 8.04 -4.64 -0.94
CA TYR A 146 7.76 -4.15 0.41
C TYR A 146 8.55 -4.88 1.50
N ALA A 147 8.93 -6.15 1.30
CA ALA A 147 9.86 -6.83 2.20
C ALA A 147 11.24 -6.18 2.20
N GLU A 148 11.75 -5.78 1.04
CA GLU A 148 13.00 -5.03 0.92
C GLU A 148 12.88 -3.65 1.58
N LEU A 149 11.77 -2.93 1.36
CA LEU A 149 11.53 -1.62 1.99
C LEU A 149 11.54 -1.69 3.53
N ARG A 150 10.98 -2.76 4.11
CA ARG A 150 11.01 -2.97 5.57
C ARG A 150 12.42 -3.23 6.11
N ALA A 151 13.29 -3.82 5.29
CA ALA A 151 14.68 -4.09 5.66
C ALA A 151 15.64 -2.92 5.36
N ALA A 152 15.18 -1.91 4.62
CA ALA A 152 16.03 -0.81 4.18
C ALA A 152 16.45 0.12 5.32
N THR A 153 17.71 0.57 5.27
CA THR A 153 18.28 1.57 6.19
C THR A 153 18.38 2.95 5.54
N ASP A 154 18.54 3.01 4.22
CA ASP A 154 18.42 4.24 3.41
C ASP A 154 17.03 4.31 2.79
N LEU A 155 16.13 5.08 3.43
CA LEU A 155 14.73 5.18 3.03
C LEU A 155 14.53 5.98 1.74
N ALA A 156 15.41 6.95 1.45
CA ALA A 156 15.32 7.73 0.22
C ALA A 156 15.71 6.88 -0.99
N ALA A 157 16.78 6.08 -0.87
CA ALA A 157 17.15 5.11 -1.90
C ALA A 157 16.09 4.01 -2.08
N ALA A 158 15.50 3.55 -0.97
CA ALA A 158 14.42 2.56 -1.00
C ALA A 158 13.15 3.09 -1.68
N HIS A 159 12.78 4.35 -1.43
CA HIS A 159 11.69 5.03 -2.09
C HIS A 159 11.92 5.17 -3.61
N ASP A 160 13.12 5.55 -4.01
CA ASP A 160 13.51 5.65 -5.41
C ASP A 160 13.50 4.27 -6.10
N HIS A 161 13.94 3.22 -5.41
CA HIS A 161 13.80 1.84 -5.87
C HIS A 161 12.32 1.44 -6.05
N TRP A 162 11.47 1.72 -5.07
CA TRP A 162 10.03 1.46 -5.15
C TRP A 162 9.38 2.16 -6.35
N ARG A 163 9.73 3.43 -6.59
CA ARG A 163 9.23 4.19 -7.74
C ARG A 163 9.64 3.51 -9.05
N ARG A 164 10.93 3.21 -9.24
CA ARG A 164 11.42 2.56 -10.48
C ARG A 164 10.79 1.20 -10.71
N THR A 165 10.69 0.37 -9.67
CA THR A 165 10.07 -0.95 -9.78
C THR A 165 8.61 -0.83 -10.19
N ARG A 166 7.87 0.13 -9.64
CA ARG A 166 6.49 0.39 -10.07
C ARG A 166 6.43 0.93 -11.50
N ASP A 167 7.31 1.82 -11.91
CA ASP A 167 7.37 2.32 -13.28
C ASP A 167 7.60 1.17 -14.27
N GLU A 168 8.52 0.26 -14.00
CA GLU A 168 8.76 -0.93 -14.82
C GLU A 168 7.52 -1.82 -14.91
N LEU A 169 6.84 -2.06 -13.78
CA LEU A 169 5.62 -2.85 -13.74
C LEU A 169 4.49 -2.20 -14.55
N PHE A 170 4.29 -0.89 -14.42
CA PHE A 170 3.28 -0.15 -15.18
C PHE A 170 3.60 -0.14 -16.69
N ALA A 171 4.87 0.04 -17.06
CA ALA A 171 5.29 0.10 -18.46
C ALA A 171 5.27 -1.26 -19.16
N HIS A 172 5.62 -2.35 -18.46
CA HIS A 172 5.99 -3.61 -19.12
C HIS A 172 5.19 -4.84 -18.66
N HIS A 173 4.58 -4.81 -17.46
CA HIS A 173 3.93 -6.00 -16.94
C HIS A 173 2.58 -6.31 -17.62
N PRO A 174 2.23 -7.58 -17.90
CA PRO A 174 0.94 -7.94 -18.50
C PRO A 174 -0.29 -7.57 -17.65
N ALA A 175 -0.13 -7.51 -16.33
CA ALA A 175 -1.16 -7.06 -15.39
C ALA A 175 -1.09 -5.55 -15.06
N SER A 176 -0.45 -4.74 -15.91
CA SER A 176 -0.45 -3.28 -15.75
C SER A 176 -1.89 -2.75 -15.75
N PRO A 177 -2.23 -1.78 -14.87
CA PRO A 177 -3.54 -1.16 -14.86
C PRO A 177 -3.68 -0.04 -15.90
N LEU A 178 -2.65 0.25 -16.70
CA LEU A 178 -2.73 1.25 -17.76
C LEU A 178 -3.53 0.70 -18.94
N LEU A 179 -4.39 1.55 -19.51
CA LEU A 179 -4.98 1.28 -20.82
C LEU A 179 -3.87 1.17 -21.88
N PRO A 180 -4.05 0.37 -22.95
CA PRO A 180 -3.04 0.19 -23.99
C PRO A 180 -2.50 1.51 -24.56
N ALA A 181 -3.38 2.48 -24.82
CA ALA A 181 -2.99 3.80 -25.35
C ALA A 181 -2.17 4.62 -24.34
N ASP A 182 -2.54 4.60 -23.06
CA ASP A 182 -1.80 5.34 -22.02
C ASP A 182 -0.43 4.70 -21.77
N ARG A 183 -0.33 3.38 -21.90
CA ARG A 183 0.90 2.63 -21.75
C ARG A 183 1.93 2.98 -22.83
N GLU A 184 1.50 3.24 -24.06
CA GLU A 184 2.38 3.69 -25.15
C GLU A 184 3.02 5.06 -24.85
N ALA A 185 2.29 5.94 -24.18
CA ALA A 185 2.74 7.29 -23.82
C ALA A 185 3.30 7.39 -22.38
N PHE A 186 3.42 6.26 -21.67
CA PHE A 186 3.80 6.24 -20.26
C PHE A 186 5.29 6.55 -20.07
N THR A 187 5.59 7.60 -19.33
CA THR A 187 6.96 8.03 -19.00
C THR A 187 7.35 7.83 -17.53
N GLY A 188 6.46 7.24 -16.73
CA GLY A 188 6.65 7.06 -15.29
C GLY A 188 5.53 7.67 -14.44
N LEU A 189 5.36 7.12 -13.25
CA LEU A 189 4.42 7.59 -12.24
C LEU A 189 4.88 8.92 -11.65
N ARG A 190 3.94 9.83 -11.42
CA ARG A 190 4.22 11.14 -10.83
C ARG A 190 4.31 11.02 -9.31
N VAL A 191 5.46 10.63 -8.78
CA VAL A 191 5.71 10.50 -7.34
C VAL A 191 6.60 11.65 -6.85
N LYS A 192 6.22 12.28 -5.73
CA LYS A 192 7.02 13.34 -5.09
C LYS A 192 8.30 12.76 -4.43
N PRO A 193 9.39 13.53 -4.31
CA PRO A 193 10.60 13.09 -3.62
C PRO A 193 10.32 12.65 -2.18
N TYR A 194 11.14 11.73 -1.68
CA TYR A 194 11.05 11.25 -0.31
C TYR A 194 11.27 12.38 0.70
N ASP A 195 10.38 12.49 1.68
CA ASP A 195 10.48 13.37 2.83
C ASP A 195 10.32 12.54 4.13
N PRO A 196 11.38 12.42 4.95
CA PRO A 196 11.35 11.62 6.18
C PRO A 196 10.37 12.17 7.22
N ALA A 197 9.94 13.45 7.13
CA ALA A 197 8.95 14.02 8.03
C ALA A 197 7.54 13.41 7.86
N TRP A 198 7.30 12.71 6.75
CA TRP A 198 6.02 12.08 6.40
C TRP A 198 5.98 10.57 6.65
N ARG A 199 6.89 10.09 7.51
CA ARG A 199 6.91 8.70 8.00
C ARG A 199 6.57 8.67 9.48
N PHE A 200 5.54 7.90 9.83
CA PHE A 200 5.02 7.81 11.18
C PHE A 200 4.94 6.36 11.66
N GLU A 201 5.12 6.18 12.97
CA GLU A 201 4.73 4.97 13.68
C GLU A 201 3.54 5.33 14.56
N CYS A 202 2.40 4.69 14.31
CA CYS A 202 1.14 5.03 14.99
C CYS A 202 0.56 3.79 15.68
N VAL A 203 0.21 3.93 16.96
CA VAL A 203 -0.49 2.89 17.72
C VAL A 203 -1.96 2.88 17.33
N ILE A 204 -2.50 1.70 17.03
CA ILE A 204 -3.94 1.52 16.81
C ILE A 204 -4.65 1.65 18.16
N GLN A 205 -5.57 2.61 18.23
CA GLN A 205 -6.42 2.86 19.39
C GLN A 205 -7.80 2.26 19.16
N ASP A 206 -8.45 1.86 20.24
CA ASP A 206 -9.84 1.40 20.19
C ASP A 206 -10.75 2.49 19.61
N ALA A 207 -11.67 2.06 18.75
CA ALA A 207 -12.70 2.90 18.17
C ALA A 207 -14.02 2.13 18.14
N GLU A 208 -15.15 2.85 18.08
CA GLU A 208 -16.46 2.21 17.96
C GLU A 208 -16.48 1.22 16.78
N PRO A 209 -16.96 -0.02 16.94
CA PRO A 209 -17.04 -0.95 15.83
C PRO A 209 -17.86 -0.38 14.68
N ARG A 210 -17.34 -0.50 13.45
CA ARG A 210 -18.03 -0.08 12.24
C ARG A 210 -17.79 -1.09 11.14
N ARG A 211 -18.83 -1.43 10.41
CA ARG A 211 -18.75 -2.21 9.19
C ARG A 211 -19.17 -1.35 8.01
N ILE A 212 -18.41 -1.43 6.92
CA ILE A 212 -18.77 -0.83 5.65
C ILE A 212 -18.78 -1.91 4.58
N GLU A 213 -19.67 -1.77 3.62
CA GLU A 213 -19.78 -2.63 2.46
C GLU A 213 -19.57 -1.74 1.24
N VAL A 214 -18.47 -1.99 0.54
CA VAL A 214 -18.08 -1.17 -0.60
C VAL A 214 -18.45 -1.92 -1.87
N GLU A 215 -19.41 -1.39 -2.61
CA GLU A 215 -19.72 -1.89 -3.94
C GLU A 215 -18.58 -1.58 -4.89
N THR A 216 -18.14 -2.59 -5.61
CA THR A 216 -17.09 -2.46 -6.61
C THR A 216 -17.55 -3.04 -7.95
N GLY A 217 -17.05 -2.48 -9.04
CA GLY A 217 -17.51 -2.85 -10.39
C GLY A 217 -17.27 -4.32 -10.76
N THR A 218 -16.17 -4.93 -10.29
CA THR A 218 -15.78 -6.30 -10.64
C THR A 218 -15.80 -7.30 -9.49
N ASP A 219 -15.59 -6.84 -8.25
CA ASP A 219 -15.42 -7.74 -7.10
C ASP A 219 -16.70 -7.87 -6.27
N GLY A 220 -17.80 -7.27 -6.73
CA GLY A 220 -19.06 -7.22 -6.01
C GLY A 220 -18.93 -6.39 -4.73
N VAL A 221 -19.54 -6.86 -3.65
CA VAL A 221 -19.50 -6.19 -2.34
C VAL A 221 -18.26 -6.61 -1.57
N VAL A 222 -17.42 -5.62 -1.24
CA VAL A 222 -16.19 -5.81 -0.46
C VAL A 222 -16.42 -5.31 0.98
N PRO A 223 -16.55 -6.21 1.98
CA PRO A 223 -16.82 -5.82 3.36
C PRO A 223 -15.54 -5.44 4.10
N PHE A 224 -15.58 -4.33 4.83
CA PHE A 224 -14.52 -3.91 5.75
C PHE A 224 -15.07 -3.70 7.16
N GLU A 225 -14.25 -4.05 8.14
CA GLU A 225 -14.53 -3.83 9.56
C GLU A 225 -13.47 -2.93 10.17
N ARG A 226 -13.89 -1.87 10.86
CA ARG A 226 -12.98 -0.97 11.55
C ARG A 226 -12.37 -1.70 12.73
N LEU A 227 -11.04 -1.76 12.76
CA LEU A 227 -10.27 -2.30 13.87
C LEU A 227 -10.03 -1.26 14.96
N GLY A 228 -9.89 0.00 14.55
CA GLY A 228 -9.52 1.09 15.43
C GLY A 228 -9.21 2.34 14.63
N LEU A 229 -8.59 3.31 15.28
CA LEU A 229 -8.08 4.54 14.67
C LEU A 229 -6.60 4.72 14.99
N VAL A 230 -5.93 5.51 14.17
CA VAL A 230 -4.57 5.99 14.43
C VAL A 230 -4.57 7.51 14.39
N GLU A 231 -3.93 8.12 15.38
CA GLU A 231 -3.68 9.56 15.39
C GLU A 231 -2.35 9.85 14.70
N VAL A 232 -2.40 10.47 13.52
CA VAL A 232 -1.22 10.82 12.74
C VAL A 232 -0.84 12.28 13.00
N PRO A 233 0.35 12.56 13.56
CA PRO A 233 0.77 13.92 13.86
C PRO A 233 0.70 14.86 12.65
N GLY A 234 -0.01 15.98 12.80
CA GLY A 234 -0.17 16.99 11.73
C GLY A 234 -1.15 16.60 10.62
N VAL A 235 -1.71 15.38 10.63
CA VAL A 235 -2.70 14.91 9.65
C VAL A 235 -4.08 14.71 10.27
N GLY A 236 -4.13 14.17 11.49
CA GLY A 236 -5.36 13.84 12.21
C GLY A 236 -5.61 12.34 12.29
N SER A 237 -6.86 11.99 12.61
CA SER A 237 -7.27 10.60 12.80
C SER A 237 -7.52 9.89 11.47
N LEU A 238 -7.12 8.63 11.35
CA LEU A 238 -7.47 7.75 10.25
C LEU A 238 -8.02 6.42 10.79
N ASP A 239 -9.16 5.95 10.26
CA ASP A 239 -9.64 4.61 10.58
C ASP A 239 -8.71 3.55 9.97
N VAL A 240 -8.43 2.48 10.72
CA VAL A 240 -7.73 1.29 10.28
C VAL A 240 -8.74 0.17 10.03
N TRP A 241 -8.79 -0.33 8.81
CA TRP A 241 -9.79 -1.30 8.38
C TRP A 241 -9.18 -2.69 8.22
N ARG A 242 -9.96 -3.72 8.54
CA ARG A 242 -9.73 -5.10 8.15
C ARG A 242 -10.63 -5.46 6.98
N LEU A 243 -10.05 -6.02 5.92
CA LEU A 243 -10.85 -6.66 4.87
C LEU A 243 -11.51 -7.93 5.42
N ALA A 244 -12.84 -7.95 5.51
CA ALA A 244 -13.63 -9.05 6.07
C ALA A 244 -13.97 -10.12 5.00
N SER A 245 -12.99 -10.47 4.18
CA SER A 245 -13.05 -11.54 3.18
C SER A 245 -11.97 -12.59 3.46
N TYR A 246 -12.02 -13.72 2.76
CA TYR A 246 -11.11 -14.85 3.02
C TYR A 246 -9.62 -14.47 3.07
N GLY A 247 -9.18 -13.54 2.21
CA GLY A 247 -7.79 -13.08 2.16
C GLY A 247 -7.36 -12.18 3.34
N GLY A 248 -8.31 -11.62 4.10
CA GLY A 248 -8.01 -10.68 5.18
C GLY A 248 -7.22 -9.46 4.71
N GLY A 249 -6.48 -8.85 5.63
CA GLY A 249 -5.54 -7.75 5.36
C GLY A 249 -5.96 -6.43 6.00
N LEU A 250 -4.95 -5.59 6.26
CA LEU A 250 -5.13 -4.21 6.73
C LEU A 250 -5.27 -3.29 5.53
N PHE A 251 -6.17 -2.32 5.67
CA PHE A 251 -6.44 -1.33 4.66
C PHE A 251 -6.55 0.05 5.31
N VAL A 252 -5.72 0.99 4.83
CA VAL A 252 -5.72 2.38 5.29
C VAL A 252 -5.70 3.28 4.06
N PRO A 253 -6.87 3.66 3.53
CA PRO A 253 -6.97 4.69 2.51
C PRO A 253 -6.82 6.08 3.14
N VAL A 254 -6.52 7.08 2.33
CA VAL A 254 -6.57 8.49 2.73
C VAL A 254 -6.97 9.35 1.55
N ARG A 255 -7.90 10.28 1.78
CA ARG A 255 -8.20 11.36 0.83
C ARG A 255 -7.89 12.69 1.48
N ASP A 256 -6.91 13.39 0.92
CA ASP A 256 -6.39 14.65 1.46
C ASP A 256 -6.86 15.88 0.66
N ALA A 257 -6.56 17.09 1.14
CA ALA A 257 -7.00 18.33 0.50
C ALA A 257 -6.52 18.48 -0.95
N LEU A 258 -5.37 17.88 -1.31
CA LEU A 258 -4.86 17.93 -2.69
C LEU A 258 -5.70 17.10 -3.67
N SER A 259 -6.63 16.26 -3.19
CA SER A 259 -7.53 15.49 -4.05
C SER A 259 -8.51 16.37 -4.83
N ARG A 260 -8.61 17.64 -4.44
CA ARG A 260 -9.49 18.66 -5.02
C ARG A 260 -8.72 19.67 -5.88
N VAL A 261 -7.41 19.48 -6.06
CA VAL A 261 -6.51 20.41 -6.74
C VAL A 261 -6.03 19.80 -8.07
N PRO A 262 -6.06 20.53 -9.20
CA PRO A 262 -5.46 20.07 -10.45
C PRO A 262 -3.98 19.73 -10.30
N GLY A 263 -3.57 18.56 -10.79
CA GLY A 263 -2.20 18.03 -10.59
C GLY A 263 -1.89 17.59 -9.15
N GLY A 264 -2.91 17.56 -8.28
CA GLY A 264 -2.86 17.14 -6.89
C GLY A 264 -2.90 15.62 -6.74
N THR A 265 -3.72 15.10 -5.82
CA THR A 265 -3.86 13.66 -5.57
C THR A 265 -5.15 13.12 -6.18
N TYR A 266 -5.31 11.79 -6.27
CA TYR A 266 -6.50 11.22 -6.90
C TYR A 266 -7.76 11.56 -6.11
N GLY A 267 -8.83 11.96 -6.80
CA GLY A 267 -10.09 12.40 -6.18
C GLY A 267 -10.76 11.35 -5.28
N GLY A 268 -10.55 10.06 -5.58
CA GLY A 268 -11.03 8.94 -4.78
C GLY A 268 -10.20 8.62 -3.53
N GLY A 269 -9.03 9.26 -3.39
CA GLY A 269 -8.05 8.97 -2.35
C GLY A 269 -6.92 8.03 -2.82
N ARG A 270 -5.93 7.85 -1.95
CA ARG A 270 -4.75 7.00 -2.14
C ARG A 270 -4.69 5.94 -1.05
N TYR A 271 -3.87 4.92 -1.24
CA TYR A 271 -3.69 3.86 -0.24
C TYR A 271 -2.33 3.99 0.45
N LEU A 272 -2.36 4.02 1.78
CA LEU A 272 -1.16 3.94 2.63
C LEU A 272 -0.79 2.48 2.90
N LEU A 273 -1.81 1.65 3.15
CA LEU A 273 -1.69 0.21 3.36
C LEU A 273 -2.81 -0.51 2.59
N ASP A 274 -2.43 -1.60 1.93
CA ASP A 274 -3.32 -2.55 1.25
C ASP A 274 -2.64 -3.91 1.28
N THR A 275 -2.59 -4.49 2.48
CA THR A 275 -1.66 -5.61 2.76
C THR A 275 -2.06 -6.87 2.01
N VAL A 276 -3.33 -7.01 1.64
CA VAL A 276 -3.80 -8.13 0.79
C VAL A 276 -3.24 -8.06 -0.63
N LYS A 277 -2.86 -6.86 -1.10
CA LYS A 277 -2.15 -6.64 -2.37
C LYS A 277 -0.63 -6.51 -2.20
N GLY A 278 -0.12 -6.75 -0.98
CA GLY A 278 1.32 -6.76 -0.66
C GLY A 278 1.91 -5.42 -0.25
N ALA A 279 1.13 -4.33 -0.28
CA ALA A 279 1.57 -3.02 0.20
C ALA A 279 1.49 -2.96 1.73
N ASP A 280 2.58 -3.38 2.37
CA ASP A 280 2.65 -3.61 3.81
C ASP A 280 4.00 -3.15 4.39
N PHE A 281 3.98 -2.18 5.31
CA PHE A 281 5.17 -1.79 6.08
C PHE A 281 5.33 -2.57 7.40
N GLY A 282 4.38 -3.43 7.73
CA GLY A 282 4.36 -4.21 8.95
C GLY A 282 4.05 -3.38 10.20
N GLY A 283 4.18 -4.05 11.35
CA GLY A 283 4.06 -3.39 12.64
C GLY A 283 5.25 -2.49 12.95
N GLY A 284 5.02 -1.45 13.74
CA GLY A 284 6.08 -0.63 14.30
C GLY A 284 6.80 -1.28 15.47
N ARG A 285 7.64 -0.51 16.17
CA ARG A 285 8.40 -0.96 17.35
C ARG A 285 7.49 -1.14 18.57
N ALA A 286 6.46 -0.31 18.71
CA ALA A 286 5.50 -0.41 19.81
C ALA A 286 4.46 -1.53 19.55
N PRO A 287 3.95 -2.20 20.60
CA PRO A 287 2.84 -3.12 20.46
C PRO A 287 1.63 -2.45 19.79
N TRP A 288 0.97 -3.18 18.88
CA TRP A 288 -0.23 -2.71 18.17
C TRP A 288 0.00 -1.43 17.34
N SER A 289 1.25 -1.14 16.95
CA SER A 289 1.57 -0.02 16.08
C SER A 289 1.73 -0.43 14.62
N LEU A 290 1.47 0.52 13.72
CA LEU A 290 1.69 0.41 12.29
C LEU A 290 2.67 1.48 11.84
N VAL A 291 3.44 1.15 10.82
CA VAL A 291 4.22 2.15 10.08
C VAL A 291 3.35 2.71 8.95
N LEU A 292 3.12 4.03 8.98
CA LEU A 292 2.46 4.78 7.91
C LEU A 292 3.48 5.72 7.25
N ASP A 293 3.94 5.36 6.06
CA ASP A 293 4.86 6.17 5.27
C ASP A 293 4.13 6.77 4.07
N PHE A 294 3.72 8.03 4.19
CA PHE A 294 2.91 8.71 3.18
C PHE A 294 3.68 8.96 1.88
N ASN A 295 5.01 8.83 1.89
CA ASN A 295 5.83 8.90 0.68
C ASN A 295 5.51 7.78 -0.32
N PHE A 296 4.95 6.67 0.17
CA PHE A 296 4.57 5.51 -0.61
C PHE A 296 3.06 5.45 -0.88
N ALA A 297 2.30 6.47 -0.47
CA ALA A 297 0.89 6.59 -0.79
C ALA A 297 0.68 6.54 -2.31
N TYR A 298 -0.07 5.56 -2.80
CA TYR A 298 -0.21 5.30 -4.23
C TYR A 298 -1.67 5.36 -4.68
N ASN A 299 -1.88 5.64 -5.96
CA ASN A 299 -3.23 5.68 -6.52
C ASN A 299 -3.77 4.27 -6.72
N PRO A 300 -5.06 4.01 -6.44
CA PRO A 300 -5.70 2.74 -6.77
C PRO A 300 -5.64 2.47 -8.28
N SER A 301 -5.69 1.19 -8.69
CA SER A 301 -5.72 0.82 -10.11
C SER A 301 -6.86 1.48 -10.89
N CYS A 302 -8.01 1.75 -10.24
CA CYS A 302 -9.14 2.44 -10.85
C CYS A 302 -8.86 3.89 -11.26
N ALA A 303 -7.78 4.49 -10.75
CA ALA A 303 -7.34 5.81 -11.19
C ALA A 303 -6.80 5.79 -12.63
N TYR A 304 -6.44 4.61 -13.15
CA TYR A 304 -5.84 4.39 -14.47
C TYR A 304 -6.81 3.70 -15.44
N ASP A 305 -7.60 2.76 -14.95
CA ASP A 305 -8.59 2.03 -15.75
C ASP A 305 -9.80 1.69 -14.88
N GLU A 306 -10.98 2.18 -15.26
CA GLU A 306 -12.24 1.98 -14.53
C GLU A 306 -12.67 0.51 -14.45
N ALA A 307 -12.07 -0.37 -15.25
CA ALA A 307 -12.28 -1.81 -15.17
C ALA A 307 -11.82 -2.41 -13.83
N TRP A 308 -11.02 -1.71 -13.03
CA TRP A 308 -10.55 -2.19 -11.73
C TRP A 308 -11.48 -1.79 -10.57
N ALA A 309 -11.91 -2.78 -9.79
CA ALA A 309 -12.56 -2.57 -8.49
C ALA A 309 -11.59 -1.98 -7.45
N CYS A 310 -11.91 -0.81 -6.88
CA CYS A 310 -11.10 -0.15 -5.86
C CYS A 310 -11.97 0.59 -4.84
N PRO A 311 -11.88 0.28 -3.53
CA PRO A 311 -12.58 1.01 -2.49
C PRO A 311 -12.14 2.47 -2.38
N LEU A 312 -13.10 3.39 -2.31
CA LEU A 312 -12.82 4.80 -2.03
C LEU A 312 -12.49 5.02 -0.55
N ALA A 313 -11.79 6.11 -0.23
CA ALA A 313 -11.56 6.49 1.17
C ALA A 313 -12.90 6.79 1.87
N PRO A 314 -13.25 6.08 2.97
CA PRO A 314 -14.44 6.39 3.75
C PRO A 314 -14.35 7.76 4.43
N PRO A 315 -15.47 8.34 4.91
CA PRO A 315 -15.47 9.66 5.57
C PRO A 315 -14.47 9.80 6.72
N GLY A 316 -14.23 8.74 7.50
CA GLY A 316 -13.25 8.73 8.59
C GLY A 316 -11.77 8.77 8.15
N ASN A 317 -11.52 8.67 6.85
CA ASN A 317 -10.18 8.75 6.24
C ASN A 317 -10.07 9.92 5.25
N VAL A 318 -10.98 10.89 5.36
CA VAL A 318 -10.90 12.16 4.63
C VAL A 318 -10.31 13.21 5.56
N VAL A 319 -9.19 13.81 5.17
CA VAL A 319 -8.49 14.82 5.96
C VAL A 319 -8.45 16.14 5.18
N GLU A 320 -8.55 17.25 5.91
CA GLU A 320 -8.55 18.60 5.33
C GLU A 320 -7.15 19.20 5.20
N VAL A 321 -6.12 18.48 5.64
CA VAL A 321 -4.72 18.87 5.43
C VAL A 321 -4.23 18.43 4.05
N GLU A 322 -3.23 19.13 3.52
CA GLU A 322 -2.51 18.68 2.34
C GLU A 322 -1.46 17.63 2.70
N ILE A 323 -1.34 16.59 1.86
CA ILE A 323 -0.28 15.58 1.99
C ILE A 323 0.69 15.75 0.80
N PRO A 324 1.81 16.49 0.99
CA PRO A 324 2.69 16.96 -0.07
C PRO A 324 3.58 15.86 -0.68
N VAL A 325 3.53 14.63 -0.16
CA VAL A 325 4.32 13.47 -0.59
C VAL A 325 3.48 12.40 -1.29
N GLY A 326 4.13 11.37 -1.81
CA GLY A 326 3.49 10.25 -2.47
C GLY A 326 3.11 10.51 -3.92
N GLU A 327 2.28 9.63 -4.47
CA GLU A 327 1.83 9.69 -5.85
C GLU A 327 0.84 10.85 -6.07
N ARG A 328 0.98 11.49 -7.22
CA ARG A 328 0.11 12.55 -7.74
C ARG A 328 -0.78 12.01 -8.84
N TYR A 329 -1.90 12.67 -9.03
CA TYR A 329 -2.85 12.41 -10.09
C TYR A 329 -2.84 13.60 -11.03
N GLY A 330 -2.45 13.35 -12.27
CA GLY A 330 -2.52 14.37 -13.30
C GLY A 330 -3.81 14.25 -14.08
N ASP A 331 -4.27 15.41 -14.52
CA ASP A 331 -5.40 15.71 -15.40
C ASP A 331 -5.23 15.13 -16.81
N GLY A 332 -5.11 13.80 -16.94
CA GLY A 332 -5.34 13.03 -18.17
C GLY A 332 -4.57 13.44 -19.43
N ARG A 333 -3.63 14.38 -19.33
CA ARG A 333 -2.77 14.82 -20.42
C ARG A 333 -1.35 14.59 -19.98
N LEU A 334 -0.83 13.45 -20.46
CA LEU A 334 0.58 13.32 -20.76
C LEU A 334 0.89 14.46 -21.73
N THR A 335 1.59 15.48 -21.25
CA THR A 335 2.00 16.61 -22.08
C THR A 335 2.95 16.05 -23.14
N LEU A 336 2.56 16.20 -24.41
CA LEU A 336 3.33 15.86 -25.60
C LEU A 336 4.67 16.61 -25.65
#